data_AF-A0A8T4GSA2-F1
#
_entry.id   AF-A0A8T4GSA2-F1
#
_cell.length_a   1.000
_cell.length_b   1.000
_cell.length_c   1.000
_cell.angle_alpha   90.00
_cell.angle_beta   90.00
_cell.angle_gamma   90.00
#
_symmetry.space_group_name_H-M   'P 1'
#
loop_
_entity.id
_entity.type
_entity.pdbx_description
1 polymer ?
#
loop_
_entity_poly.entity_id
_entity_poly.type
_entity_poly.pdbx_seq_one_letter_code
_entity_poly.pdbx_strand_id
1 'polypeptide(L)'
;MRRRALLGTAATGIAAAAGCLGLSNPAENVGVPANESDCPPTPGDRVVCVPESDPESASVAMTADSRSGSLPTTFAFTLTNGSGQTLSTNYYGWNLWKRVDGEWHHIVPDVVQQPLMRLNPGSRHEWRLTAEHVLPARPGRDYTSWESAGTVGGLGGGEYAFTIGGWFGDADEGRVGFAVLFDVDAPELTLEPTARVIGTSRDGDVVTVRGEESDLQDARPAAFVLTRVDDADDPRRLIPEQAVYDYRLRNTLPFFESGADRVRFVEENTTWPVFGVNDPYSVRYRGELYRVTATELGTESETTTP
;
A
#
# COMPACT_ATOMS: atom_id res chain seq x y z
N MET A 1 -13.27 99.37 14.42
CA MET A 1 -14.23 98.62 13.57
C MET A 1 -13.51 97.44 12.93
N ARG A 2 -14.14 96.24 12.97
CA ARG A 2 -13.92 95.04 12.13
C ARG A 2 -12.57 94.32 12.23
N ARG A 3 -12.47 92.98 12.23
CA ARG A 3 -13.34 91.83 12.57
C ARG A 3 -12.39 90.61 12.55
N ARG A 4 -12.68 89.62 13.40
CA ARG A 4 -11.93 88.36 13.60
C ARG A 4 -12.11 87.35 12.46
N ALA A 5 -11.14 86.40 12.44
CA ALA A 5 -11.23 84.96 12.16
C ALA A 5 -11.36 84.47 10.70
N LEU A 6 -10.49 83.54 10.29
CA LEU A 6 -10.78 82.09 10.28
C LEU A 6 -9.53 81.26 9.95
N LEU A 7 -9.35 80.17 10.70
CA LEU A 7 -8.38 79.09 10.52
C LEU A 7 -8.83 78.18 9.36
N GLY A 8 -7.88 77.77 8.50
CA GLY A 8 -8.06 76.72 7.50
C GLY A 8 -7.08 75.59 7.77
N THR A 9 -7.59 74.50 8.38
CA THR A 9 -6.88 73.25 8.63
C THR A 9 -6.89 72.42 7.33
N ALA A 10 -5.72 72.13 6.77
CA ALA A 10 -5.58 71.17 5.68
C ALA A 10 -5.23 69.80 6.26
N ALA A 11 -6.18 68.87 6.17
CA ALA A 11 -5.97 67.45 6.47
C ALA A 11 -5.40 66.77 5.22
N THR A 12 -4.15 66.32 5.29
CA THR A 12 -3.53 65.50 4.24
C THR A 12 -3.92 64.05 4.48
N GLY A 13 -4.73 63.50 3.58
CA GLY A 13 -5.26 62.14 3.64
C GLY A 13 -4.16 61.07 3.55
N ILE A 14 -4.29 60.05 4.39
CA ILE A 14 -3.55 58.81 4.37
C ILE A 14 -4.07 57.98 3.18
N ALA A 15 -3.25 57.81 2.15
CA ALA A 15 -3.49 56.80 1.13
C ALA A 15 -2.96 55.45 1.65
N ALA A 16 -3.82 54.70 2.32
CA ALA A 16 -3.58 53.28 2.57
C ALA A 16 -3.70 52.54 1.24
N ALA A 17 -2.56 52.25 0.60
CA ALA A 17 -2.50 51.25 -0.44
C ALA A 17 -2.72 49.88 0.22
N ALA A 18 -3.99 49.47 0.32
CA ALA A 18 -4.36 48.09 0.55
C ALA A 18 -3.95 47.31 -0.70
N GLY A 19 -2.71 46.84 -0.71
CA GLY A 19 -2.30 45.79 -1.63
C GLY A 19 -3.17 44.58 -1.33
N CYS A 20 -4.11 44.29 -2.23
CA CYS A 20 -4.69 42.97 -2.35
C CYS A 20 -3.54 42.01 -2.69
N LEU A 21 -2.86 41.53 -1.66
CA LEU A 21 -2.21 40.22 -1.74
C LEU A 21 -3.33 39.27 -2.11
N GLY A 22 -3.31 38.78 -3.34
CA GLY A 22 -4.15 37.66 -3.72
C GLY A 22 -3.98 36.62 -2.63
N LEU A 23 -5.08 36.27 -1.98
CA LEU A 23 -5.14 35.10 -1.12
C LEU A 23 -4.99 33.91 -2.06
N SER A 24 -3.76 33.63 -2.47
CA SER A 24 -3.38 32.37 -3.08
C SER A 24 -3.87 31.31 -2.12
N ASN A 25 -4.70 30.40 -2.61
CA ASN A 25 -5.26 29.35 -1.77
C ASN A 25 -4.06 28.57 -1.22
N PRO A 26 -3.81 28.51 0.11
CA PRO A 26 -2.61 27.86 0.65
C PRO A 26 -2.50 26.40 0.19
N ALA A 27 -3.64 25.78 -0.09
CA ALA A 27 -3.79 24.47 -0.71
C ALA A 27 -3.12 24.32 -2.10
N GLU A 28 -3.01 25.39 -2.91
CA GLU A 28 -2.42 25.32 -4.26
C GLU A 28 -0.90 25.11 -4.28
N ASN A 29 -0.19 25.25 -3.15
CA ASN A 29 1.28 25.25 -3.11
C ASN A 29 1.91 24.20 -2.19
N VAL A 30 1.14 23.24 -1.65
CA VAL A 30 1.74 22.18 -0.83
C VAL A 30 2.35 21.10 -1.73
N GLY A 31 3.64 20.81 -1.54
CA GLY A 31 4.37 19.80 -2.30
C GLY A 31 4.77 20.25 -3.70
N VAL A 32 5.35 19.32 -4.47
CA VAL A 32 5.70 19.46 -5.89
C VAL A 32 4.70 18.68 -6.75
N PRO A 33 4.60 18.90 -8.08
CA PRO A 33 3.85 18.02 -8.97
C PRO A 33 4.28 16.55 -8.80
N ALA A 34 3.32 15.64 -8.68
CA ALA A 34 3.60 14.22 -8.39
C ALA A 34 4.42 13.52 -9.50
N ASN A 35 4.34 14.01 -10.74
CA ASN A 35 5.14 13.52 -11.86
C ASN A 35 6.59 14.04 -11.88
N GLU A 36 6.94 14.97 -10.98
CA GLU A 36 8.30 15.50 -10.79
C GLU A 36 9.00 14.90 -9.56
N SER A 37 8.30 14.03 -8.81
CA SER A 37 8.83 13.34 -7.62
C SER A 37 9.15 11.89 -7.95
N ASP A 38 10.17 11.35 -7.28
CA ASP A 38 10.59 9.96 -7.40
C ASP A 38 9.83 9.04 -6.43
N CYS A 39 8.87 9.60 -5.67
CA CYS A 39 8.11 8.90 -4.67
C CYS A 39 6.99 8.02 -5.24
N PRO A 40 6.47 7.06 -4.45
CA PRO A 40 5.42 6.17 -4.93
C PRO A 40 4.18 6.96 -5.35
N PRO A 41 3.34 6.37 -6.22
CA PRO A 41 2.07 6.97 -6.58
C PRO A 41 1.24 7.29 -5.33
N THR A 42 0.81 8.55 -5.20
CA THR A 42 -0.07 9.02 -4.12
C THR A 42 -1.41 9.51 -4.65
N PRO A 43 -2.48 9.56 -3.83
CA PRO A 43 -3.73 10.20 -4.23
C PRO A 43 -3.53 11.71 -4.41
N GLY A 44 -3.58 12.19 -5.66
CA GLY A 44 -3.46 13.60 -6.01
C GLY A 44 -2.44 13.87 -7.11
N ASP A 45 -2.36 15.12 -7.54
CA ASP A 45 -1.41 15.62 -8.54
C ASP A 45 -0.19 16.31 -7.90
N ARG A 46 -0.15 16.42 -6.58
CA ARG A 46 0.97 16.96 -5.81
C ARG A 46 1.41 16.04 -4.69
N VAL A 47 2.67 16.11 -4.32
CA VAL A 47 3.27 15.30 -3.24
C VAL A 47 4.28 16.10 -2.42
N VAL A 48 4.24 15.92 -1.10
CA VAL A 48 5.34 16.26 -0.18
C VAL A 48 6.03 14.96 0.17
N CYS A 49 7.24 14.76 -0.34
CA CYS A 49 7.98 13.53 -0.12
C CYS A 49 9.30 13.78 0.59
N VAL A 50 9.52 13.13 1.74
CA VAL A 50 10.77 13.25 2.50
C VAL A 50 11.68 12.07 2.13
N PRO A 51 12.96 12.30 1.77
CA PRO A 51 13.74 13.53 1.93
C PRO A 51 13.80 14.46 0.70
N GLU A 52 13.12 14.17 -0.41
CA GLU A 52 13.15 15.02 -1.61
C GLU A 52 12.74 16.48 -1.29
N SER A 53 11.80 16.63 -0.37
CA SER A 53 11.33 17.87 0.22
C SER A 53 11.88 18.02 1.64
N ASP A 54 12.22 19.25 2.02
CA ASP A 54 12.52 19.59 3.42
C ASP A 54 11.21 19.71 4.23
N PRO A 55 10.95 18.82 5.19
CA PRO A 55 9.70 18.83 5.96
C PRO A 55 9.51 20.11 6.80
N GLU A 56 10.59 20.81 7.17
CA GLU A 56 10.51 22.06 7.93
C GLU A 56 10.08 23.25 7.06
N SER A 57 10.26 23.13 5.74
CA SER A 57 9.86 24.15 4.77
C SER A 57 8.41 24.00 4.28
N ALA A 58 7.82 22.82 4.45
CA ALA A 58 6.47 22.51 4.00
C ALA A 58 5.44 22.81 5.11
N SER A 59 4.33 23.46 4.75
CA SER A 59 3.27 23.77 5.72
C SER A 59 2.56 22.52 6.24
N VAL A 60 2.56 21.42 5.48
CA VAL A 60 2.11 20.11 5.92
C VAL A 60 3.11 19.09 5.43
N ALA A 61 3.62 18.27 6.33
CA ALA A 61 4.62 17.25 6.01
C ALA A 61 4.44 16.03 6.90
N MET A 62 4.84 14.88 6.36
CA MET A 62 5.03 13.67 7.14
C MET A 62 6.52 13.48 7.40
N THR A 63 6.87 13.12 8.63
CA THR A 63 8.25 12.84 9.06
C THR A 63 8.32 11.45 9.67
N ALA A 64 9.52 10.92 9.83
CA ALA A 64 9.77 9.70 10.60
C ALA A 64 10.79 9.93 11.71
N ASP A 65 10.68 9.19 12.80
CA ASP A 65 11.66 9.19 13.89
C ASP A 65 13.02 8.62 13.46
N SER A 66 12.98 7.61 12.58
CA SER A 66 14.13 7.09 11.84
C SER A 66 13.74 6.82 10.39
N ARG A 67 14.70 6.98 9.48
CA ARG A 67 14.56 6.60 8.06
C ARG A 67 15.39 5.37 7.69
N SER A 68 15.90 4.65 8.69
CA SER A 68 16.62 3.39 8.48
C SER A 68 16.49 2.50 9.71
N GLY A 69 16.44 1.18 9.52
CA GLY A 69 16.45 0.24 10.64
C GLY A 69 16.59 -1.22 10.22
N SER A 70 17.24 -2.03 11.07
CA SER A 70 17.36 -3.48 10.85
C SER A 70 16.16 -4.23 11.45
N LEU A 71 15.64 -5.24 10.76
CA LEU A 71 14.45 -5.97 11.24
C LEU A 71 14.78 -6.96 12.38
N PRO A 72 13.88 -7.14 13.36
CA PRO A 72 12.62 -6.42 13.55
C PRO A 72 12.85 -5.02 14.13
N THR A 73 12.04 -4.04 13.68
CA THR A 73 12.11 -2.66 14.16
C THR A 73 10.74 -1.98 14.12
N THR A 74 10.60 -0.85 14.79
CA THR A 74 9.40 0.00 14.72
C THR A 74 9.78 1.38 14.21
N PHE A 75 9.10 1.84 13.16
CA PHE A 75 9.18 3.21 12.64
C PHE A 75 7.95 4.00 13.11
N ALA A 76 8.15 5.23 13.54
CA ALA A 76 7.07 6.16 13.86
C ALA A 76 6.99 7.26 12.79
N PHE A 77 5.84 7.36 12.11
CA PHE A 77 5.56 8.36 11.10
C PHE A 77 4.60 9.41 11.64
N THR A 78 4.96 10.68 11.58
CA THR A 78 4.13 11.79 12.08
C THR A 78 3.74 12.72 10.94
N LEU A 79 2.44 12.79 10.62
CA LEU A 79 1.88 13.83 9.75
C LEU A 79 1.51 15.05 10.59
N THR A 80 2.13 16.18 10.30
CA THR A 80 1.89 17.45 10.99
C THR A 80 1.25 18.45 10.04
N ASN A 81 0.13 19.04 10.45
CA ASN A 81 -0.52 20.12 9.72
C ASN A 81 -0.14 21.48 10.33
N GLY A 82 0.94 22.09 9.84
CA GLY A 82 1.35 23.45 10.16
C GLY A 82 0.64 24.53 9.33
N SER A 83 -0.28 24.16 8.43
CA SER A 83 -1.04 25.12 7.62
C SER A 83 -2.17 25.78 8.42
N GLY A 84 -2.76 26.82 7.84
CA GLY A 84 -3.97 27.46 8.39
C GLY A 84 -5.28 26.76 8.05
N GLN A 85 -5.27 25.64 7.32
CA GLN A 85 -6.46 24.94 6.83
C GLN A 85 -6.55 23.53 7.41
N THR A 86 -7.77 23.03 7.63
CA THR A 86 -7.98 21.63 8.01
C THR A 86 -7.71 20.71 6.82
N LEU A 87 -6.85 19.71 7.03
CA LEU A 87 -6.62 18.64 6.07
C LEU A 87 -7.66 17.54 6.30
N SER A 88 -8.42 17.21 5.26
CA SER A 88 -9.28 16.03 5.21
C SER A 88 -8.44 14.83 4.76
N THR A 89 -8.51 13.73 5.50
CA THR A 89 -7.74 12.51 5.19
C THR A 89 -8.45 11.29 5.80
N ASN A 90 -7.89 10.11 5.62
CA ASN A 90 -8.34 8.89 6.27
C ASN A 90 -7.12 8.21 6.88
N TYR A 91 -6.98 8.20 8.21
CA TYR A 91 -5.82 7.60 8.87
C TYR A 91 -5.70 6.08 8.69
N TYR A 92 -6.71 5.39 8.15
CA TYR A 92 -6.61 3.99 7.70
C TYR A 92 -6.07 3.88 6.26
N GLY A 93 -6.10 4.96 5.48
CA GLY A 93 -5.68 5.01 4.08
C GLY A 93 -4.18 5.27 3.88
N TRP A 94 -3.35 4.85 4.84
CA TRP A 94 -1.91 4.79 4.64
C TRP A 94 -1.56 3.66 3.67
N ASN A 95 -0.41 3.74 3.02
CA ASN A 95 0.10 2.66 2.16
C ASN A 95 1.60 2.47 2.40
N LEU A 96 2.04 1.22 2.41
CA LEU A 96 3.43 0.81 2.42
C LEU A 96 3.84 0.35 1.02
N TRP A 97 4.95 0.88 0.53
CA TRP A 97 5.51 0.56 -0.78
C TRP A 97 6.94 0.06 -0.64
N LYS A 98 7.38 -0.76 -1.59
CA LYS A 98 8.79 -1.15 -1.77
C LYS A 98 9.29 -0.75 -3.14
N ARG A 99 10.52 -0.23 -3.24
CA ARG A 99 11.17 0.00 -4.54
C ARG A 99 11.97 -1.23 -4.95
N VAL A 100 11.70 -1.74 -6.16
CA VAL A 100 12.42 -2.88 -6.76
C VAL A 100 12.66 -2.55 -8.23
N ASP A 101 13.91 -2.68 -8.68
CA ASP A 101 14.32 -2.36 -10.07
C ASP A 101 13.88 -0.96 -10.54
N GLY A 102 13.87 0.01 -9.61
CA GLY A 102 13.47 1.39 -9.85
C GLY A 102 11.96 1.64 -9.83
N GLU A 103 11.13 0.61 -9.73
CA GLU A 103 9.66 0.70 -9.70
C GLU A 103 9.11 0.56 -8.28
N TRP A 104 8.01 1.25 -7.98
CA TRP A 104 7.32 1.16 -6.70
C TRP A 104 6.22 0.10 -6.73
N HIS A 105 6.30 -0.83 -5.78
CA HIS A 105 5.32 -1.91 -5.59
C HIS A 105 4.52 -1.66 -4.31
N HIS A 106 3.19 -1.56 -4.44
CA HIS A 106 2.29 -1.47 -3.29
C HIS A 106 2.31 -2.78 -2.51
N ILE A 107 2.59 -2.73 -1.20
CA ILE A 107 2.65 -3.91 -0.34
C ILE A 107 1.32 -4.10 0.39
N VAL A 108 0.93 -3.11 1.21
CA VAL A 108 -0.25 -3.15 2.09
C VAL A 108 -0.70 -1.71 2.42
N PRO A 109 -1.95 -1.48 2.82
CA PRO A 109 -3.05 -2.44 3.01
C PRO A 109 -3.87 -2.68 1.75
N ASP A 110 -4.51 -3.84 1.65
CA ASP A 110 -5.47 -4.15 0.58
C ASP A 110 -6.89 -3.66 0.92
N VAL A 111 -7.20 -3.62 2.23
CA VAL A 111 -8.51 -3.22 2.73
C VAL A 111 -8.38 -2.02 3.65
N VAL A 112 -8.95 -0.90 3.20
CA VAL A 112 -8.97 0.37 3.91
C VAL A 112 -10.36 0.65 4.46
N GLN A 113 -10.45 0.84 5.78
CA GLN A 113 -11.68 1.37 6.40
C GLN A 113 -11.91 2.80 5.92
N GLN A 114 -13.15 3.22 5.65
CA GLN A 114 -13.43 4.51 5.00
C GLN A 114 -14.08 5.59 5.90
N PRO A 115 -13.67 5.82 7.16
CA PRO A 115 -14.07 7.03 7.85
C PRO A 115 -13.31 8.25 7.30
N LEU A 116 -14.04 9.30 6.96
CA LEU A 116 -13.44 10.61 6.73
C LEU A 116 -12.96 11.19 8.06
N MET A 117 -11.69 11.56 8.12
CA MET A 117 -11.05 12.17 9.28
C MET A 117 -10.50 13.56 8.95
N ARG A 118 -10.19 14.32 9.99
CA ARG A 118 -9.74 15.71 9.89
C ARG A 118 -8.51 15.92 10.77
N LEU A 119 -7.48 16.49 10.16
CA LEU A 119 -6.30 16.97 10.84
C LEU A 119 -6.34 18.51 10.86
N ASN A 120 -6.69 19.07 12.01
CA ASN A 120 -6.85 20.52 12.17
C ASN A 120 -5.52 21.28 12.08
N PRO A 121 -5.54 22.59 11.83
CA PRO A 121 -4.36 23.46 11.95
C PRO A 121 -3.62 23.25 13.28
N GLY A 122 -2.30 23.15 13.22
CA GLY A 122 -1.40 22.90 14.35
C GLY A 122 -1.47 21.49 14.94
N SER A 123 -2.29 20.59 14.38
CA SER A 123 -2.44 19.22 14.88
C SER A 123 -1.49 18.25 14.18
N ARG A 124 -1.29 17.09 14.80
CA ARG A 124 -0.50 15.98 14.24
C ARG A 124 -1.18 14.64 14.49
N HIS A 125 -0.89 13.67 13.63
CA HIS A 125 -1.24 12.26 13.81
C HIS A 125 0.00 11.40 13.64
N GLU A 126 0.15 10.37 14.47
CA GLU A 126 1.29 9.45 14.44
C GLU A 126 0.82 8.03 14.10
N TRP A 127 1.54 7.37 13.19
CA TRP A 127 1.46 5.95 12.90
C TRP A 127 2.72 5.24 13.40
N ARG A 128 2.58 4.06 13.99
CA ARG A 128 3.68 3.20 14.41
C ARG A 128 3.64 1.88 13.65
N LEU A 129 4.59 1.71 12.73
CA LEU A 129 4.76 0.49 11.92
C LEU A 129 5.80 -0.41 12.58
N THR A 130 5.39 -1.56 13.10
CA THR A 130 6.32 -2.63 13.45
C THR A 130 6.59 -3.47 12.22
N ALA A 131 7.83 -3.40 11.71
CA ALA A 131 8.31 -4.12 10.55
C ALA A 131 9.02 -5.42 10.98
N GLU A 132 8.64 -6.55 10.40
CA GLU A 132 9.21 -7.86 10.72
C GLU A 132 9.61 -8.62 9.44
N HIS A 133 10.74 -9.34 9.50
CA HIS A 133 11.14 -10.27 8.44
C HIS A 133 10.33 -11.56 8.48
N VAL A 134 9.78 -11.90 9.65
CA VAL A 134 9.02 -13.13 9.87
C VAL A 134 7.78 -13.15 8.99
N LEU A 135 7.61 -14.22 8.22
CA LEU A 135 6.44 -14.42 7.39
C LEU A 135 5.18 -14.59 8.28
N PRO A 136 4.05 -13.92 7.99
CA PRO A 136 2.80 -14.10 8.73
C PRO A 136 2.40 -15.59 8.76
N ALA A 137 2.09 -16.17 9.92
CA ALA A 137 1.85 -17.62 10.00
C ALA A 137 0.59 -18.07 9.23
N ARG A 138 -0.46 -17.25 9.26
CA ARG A 138 -1.76 -17.51 8.62
C ARG A 138 -2.20 -16.29 7.81
N PRO A 139 -1.53 -15.98 6.69
CA PRO A 139 -1.92 -14.85 5.87
C PRO A 139 -3.35 -15.11 5.36
N GLY A 140 -4.18 -14.07 5.29
CA GLY A 140 -5.47 -14.15 4.63
C GLY A 140 -5.28 -14.14 3.11
N ARG A 141 -6.22 -13.46 2.44
CA ARG A 141 -6.01 -12.96 1.08
C ARG A 141 -5.54 -11.49 1.10
N ASP A 142 -6.04 -10.74 2.07
CA ASP A 142 -5.96 -9.28 2.12
C ASP A 142 -5.38 -8.84 3.47
N TYR A 143 -4.60 -7.76 3.47
CA TYR A 143 -4.16 -7.08 4.67
C TYR A 143 -5.07 -5.90 5.00
N THR A 144 -5.58 -5.85 6.24
CA THR A 144 -6.46 -4.78 6.71
C THR A 144 -5.65 -3.66 7.37
N SER A 145 -5.93 -2.42 6.97
CA SER A 145 -5.37 -1.21 7.55
C SER A 145 -5.65 -1.06 9.06
N TRP A 146 -4.79 -0.32 9.75
CA TRP A 146 -4.95 0.10 11.15
C TRP A 146 -4.88 1.63 11.27
N GLU A 147 -5.40 2.20 12.36
CA GLU A 147 -5.49 3.67 12.53
C GLU A 147 -4.17 4.32 13.01
N SER A 148 -3.51 3.73 14.01
CA SER A 148 -2.34 4.34 14.65
C SER A 148 -1.16 3.41 14.85
N ALA A 149 -1.37 2.09 14.99
CA ALA A 149 -0.26 1.16 15.10
C ALA A 149 -0.61 -0.22 14.57
N GLY A 150 0.37 -0.90 13.98
CA GLY A 150 0.23 -2.29 13.57
C GLY A 150 1.54 -2.91 13.11
N THR A 151 1.49 -4.22 12.86
CA THR A 151 2.63 -5.02 12.43
C THR A 151 2.48 -5.43 10.97
N VAL A 152 3.56 -5.28 10.22
CA VAL A 152 3.69 -5.78 8.84
C VAL A 152 4.85 -6.76 8.83
N GLY A 153 4.52 -8.04 8.63
CA GLY A 153 5.50 -9.12 8.54
C GLY A 153 5.96 -9.38 7.11
N GLY A 154 6.92 -10.30 6.95
CA GLY A 154 7.44 -10.71 5.66
C GLY A 154 7.98 -9.54 4.83
N LEU A 155 8.82 -8.70 5.44
CA LEU A 155 9.55 -7.66 4.73
C LEU A 155 11.01 -8.09 4.52
N GLY A 156 11.51 -7.94 3.29
CA GLY A 156 12.94 -8.06 2.99
C GLY A 156 13.69 -6.76 3.20
N GLY A 157 15.00 -6.78 2.95
CA GLY A 157 15.79 -5.55 2.86
C GLY A 157 15.42 -4.71 1.62
N GLY A 158 15.67 -3.41 1.69
CA GLY A 158 15.54 -2.48 0.56
C GLY A 158 14.98 -1.12 0.95
N GLU A 159 14.65 -0.33 -0.07
CA GLU A 159 14.03 0.99 0.06
C GLU A 159 12.50 0.86 0.10
N TYR A 160 11.89 1.52 1.07
CA TYR A 160 10.45 1.53 1.31
C TYR A 160 9.92 2.96 1.39
N ALA A 161 8.61 3.08 1.27
CA ALA A 161 7.91 4.34 1.50
C ALA A 161 6.62 4.12 2.28
N PHE A 162 6.39 4.96 3.29
CA PHE A 162 5.10 5.08 3.97
C PHE A 162 4.39 6.31 3.42
N THR A 163 3.15 6.16 2.99
CA THR A 163 2.41 7.21 2.28
C THR A 163 1.00 7.37 2.82
N ILE A 164 0.44 8.58 2.69
CA ILE A 164 -0.99 8.86 2.93
C ILE A 164 -1.44 10.01 2.03
N GLY A 165 -2.71 9.99 1.61
CA GLY A 165 -3.32 11.10 0.86
C GLY A 165 -4.25 11.95 1.70
N GLY A 166 -4.45 13.20 1.30
CA GLY A 166 -5.46 14.08 1.87
C GLY A 166 -5.82 15.21 0.91
N TRP A 167 -6.71 16.10 1.34
CA TRP A 167 -7.10 17.29 0.59
C TRP A 167 -7.51 18.42 1.52
N PHE A 168 -7.43 19.65 1.02
CA PHE A 168 -7.93 20.84 1.71
C PHE A 168 -9.23 21.29 1.04
N GLY A 169 -10.24 21.66 1.82
CA GLY A 169 -11.53 22.08 1.26
C GLY A 169 -12.33 20.91 0.67
N ASP A 170 -12.78 21.07 -0.58
CA ASP A 170 -13.60 20.09 -1.29
C ASP A 170 -12.75 18.96 -1.89
N ALA A 171 -13.29 17.74 -1.98
CA ALA A 171 -12.52 16.53 -2.31
C ALA A 171 -11.99 16.47 -3.75
N ASP A 172 -12.56 17.28 -4.64
CA ASP A 172 -12.20 17.32 -6.06
C ASP A 172 -11.08 18.36 -6.36
N GLU A 173 -10.69 19.16 -5.37
CA GLU A 173 -9.66 20.20 -5.49
C GLU A 173 -8.53 19.97 -4.46
N GLY A 174 -7.28 20.21 -4.86
CA GLY A 174 -6.16 20.27 -3.90
C GLY A 174 -5.86 18.96 -3.16
N ARG A 175 -5.93 17.81 -3.86
CA ARG A 175 -5.49 16.52 -3.31
C ARG A 175 -3.97 16.47 -3.26
N VAL A 176 -3.41 16.11 -2.12
CA VAL A 176 -1.97 16.08 -1.88
C VAL A 176 -1.58 14.75 -1.23
N GLY A 177 -0.52 14.14 -1.75
CA GLY A 177 0.17 13.01 -1.13
C GLY A 177 1.23 13.45 -0.13
N PHE A 178 1.39 12.66 0.93
CA PHE A 178 2.48 12.80 1.89
C PHE A 178 3.22 11.48 1.95
N ALA A 179 4.53 11.52 1.80
CA ALA A 179 5.36 10.33 1.73
C ALA A 179 6.66 10.50 2.55
N VAL A 180 7.09 9.41 3.18
CA VAL A 180 8.42 9.31 3.80
C VAL A 180 9.11 8.07 3.26
N LEU A 181 10.26 8.26 2.63
CA LEU A 181 11.15 7.19 2.22
C LEU A 181 12.02 6.75 3.40
N PHE A 182 12.20 5.44 3.53
CA PHE A 182 13.03 4.83 4.57
C PHE A 182 13.63 3.50 4.10
N ASP A 183 14.78 3.15 4.67
CA ASP A 183 15.50 1.93 4.35
C ASP A 183 15.29 0.85 5.41
N VAL A 184 15.18 -0.39 4.95
CA VAL A 184 15.11 -1.57 5.80
C VAL A 184 16.35 -2.42 5.55
N ASP A 185 17.09 -2.69 6.62
CA ASP A 185 18.23 -3.60 6.61
C ASP A 185 17.78 -5.00 7.05
N ALA A 186 17.70 -5.90 6.08
CA ALA A 186 17.36 -7.30 6.26
C ALA A 186 17.82 -8.11 5.03
N PRO A 187 17.91 -9.44 5.14
CA PRO A 187 18.05 -10.30 3.97
C PRO A 187 16.91 -10.09 2.96
N GLU A 188 17.16 -10.48 1.70
CA GLU A 188 16.07 -10.63 0.75
C GLU A 188 15.05 -11.65 1.25
N LEU A 189 13.77 -11.36 0.99
CA LEU A 189 12.71 -12.21 1.44
C LEU A 189 12.60 -13.48 0.59
N THR A 190 12.62 -14.62 1.26
CA THR A 190 12.35 -15.93 0.65
C THR A 190 10.97 -16.42 1.06
N LEU A 191 10.19 -16.89 0.09
CA LEU A 191 8.86 -17.42 0.35
C LEU A 191 8.98 -18.86 0.84
N GLU A 192 8.30 -19.15 1.93
CA GLU A 192 8.10 -20.52 2.43
C GLU A 192 6.61 -20.83 2.46
N PRO A 193 6.20 -22.08 2.15
CA PRO A 193 4.81 -22.49 2.28
C PRO A 193 4.25 -22.21 3.68
N THR A 194 2.96 -21.90 3.76
CA THR A 194 2.27 -21.66 5.03
C THR A 194 2.04 -22.96 5.81
N ALA A 195 1.75 -22.85 7.11
CA ALA A 195 1.35 -23.99 7.94
C ALA A 195 0.06 -24.69 7.49
N ARG A 196 -0.70 -24.09 6.54
CA ARG A 196 -1.88 -24.73 5.93
C ARG A 196 -1.53 -25.93 5.06
N VAL A 197 -0.27 -26.06 4.62
CA VAL A 197 0.13 -27.19 3.77
C VAL A 197 0.29 -28.43 4.63
N ILE A 198 -0.57 -29.43 4.42
CA ILE A 198 -0.54 -30.71 5.14
C ILE A 198 0.18 -31.81 4.35
N GLY A 199 0.42 -31.60 3.06
CA GLY A 199 1.10 -32.59 2.24
C GLY A 199 1.50 -32.07 0.87
N THR A 200 2.53 -32.69 0.29
CA THR A 200 3.00 -32.41 -1.06
C THR A 200 3.25 -33.73 -1.80
N SER A 201 2.95 -33.77 -3.09
CA SER A 201 3.25 -34.91 -3.95
C SER A 201 3.65 -34.43 -5.33
N ARG A 202 4.58 -35.12 -5.98
CA ARG A 202 5.06 -34.81 -7.32
C ARG A 202 4.77 -35.95 -8.28
N ASP A 203 4.26 -35.61 -9.46
CA ASP A 203 4.07 -36.49 -10.59
C ASP A 203 4.65 -35.81 -11.84
N GLY A 204 5.80 -36.30 -12.31
CA GLY A 204 6.58 -35.63 -13.35
C GLY A 204 6.89 -34.17 -13.00
N ASP A 205 6.40 -33.27 -13.85
CA ASP A 205 6.59 -31.82 -13.73
C ASP A 205 5.45 -31.10 -12.98
N VAL A 206 4.52 -31.89 -12.41
CA VAL A 206 3.38 -31.37 -11.65
C VAL A 206 3.59 -31.61 -10.16
N VAL A 207 3.51 -30.54 -9.37
CA VAL A 207 3.48 -30.61 -7.90
C VAL A 207 2.05 -30.35 -7.43
N THR A 208 1.47 -31.29 -6.68
CA THR A 208 0.23 -31.06 -5.92
C THR A 208 0.58 -30.74 -4.47
N VAL A 209 0.11 -29.60 -3.99
CA VAL A 209 0.22 -29.12 -2.63
C VAL A 209 -1.17 -29.23 -2.00
N ARG A 210 -1.33 -29.97 -0.92
CA ARG A 210 -2.62 -30.15 -0.22
C ARG A 210 -2.68 -29.21 0.98
N GLY A 211 -3.75 -28.43 1.04
CA GLY A 211 -4.13 -27.59 2.18
C GLY A 211 -4.88 -28.37 3.25
N GLU A 212 -5.11 -27.73 4.39
CA GLU A 212 -5.97 -28.23 5.47
C GLU A 212 -7.38 -28.56 4.95
N GLU A 213 -7.99 -29.60 5.53
CA GLU A 213 -9.40 -29.94 5.32
C GLU A 213 -10.30 -28.95 6.10
N SER A 214 -11.51 -28.72 5.61
CA SER A 214 -12.49 -27.79 6.15
C SER A 214 -13.83 -28.49 6.41
N ASP A 215 -14.20 -28.62 7.68
CA ASP A 215 -15.49 -29.18 8.09
C ASP A 215 -16.73 -28.28 7.77
N LEU A 216 -16.54 -27.20 7.01
CA LEU A 216 -17.62 -26.29 6.62
C LEU A 216 -18.52 -26.94 5.57
N GLN A 217 -19.83 -26.92 5.81
CA GLN A 217 -20.85 -27.60 4.99
C GLN A 217 -20.86 -27.18 3.51
N ASP A 218 -20.47 -25.95 3.20
CA ASP A 218 -20.44 -25.41 1.84
C ASP A 218 -19.06 -25.49 1.17
N ALA A 219 -18.06 -26.08 1.85
CA ALA A 219 -16.72 -26.20 1.31
C ALA A 219 -16.67 -27.25 0.21
N ARG A 220 -15.98 -26.93 -0.88
CA ARG A 220 -15.88 -27.80 -2.06
C ARG A 220 -14.42 -28.01 -2.41
N PRO A 221 -14.00 -29.24 -2.75
CA PRO A 221 -12.66 -29.48 -3.24
C PRO A 221 -12.36 -28.59 -4.44
N ALA A 222 -11.25 -27.87 -4.38
CA ALA A 222 -10.89 -26.91 -5.40
C ALA A 222 -9.38 -26.84 -5.58
N ALA A 223 -8.96 -26.37 -6.74
CA ALA A 223 -7.57 -26.23 -7.11
C ALA A 223 -7.24 -24.80 -7.55
N PHE A 224 -6.25 -24.19 -6.91
CA PHE A 224 -5.56 -23.00 -7.37
C PHE A 224 -4.28 -23.44 -8.09
N VAL A 225 -4.14 -23.07 -9.36
CA VAL A 225 -3.08 -23.61 -10.23
C VAL A 225 -2.22 -22.49 -10.78
N LEU A 226 -0.91 -22.59 -10.57
CA LEU A 226 0.10 -21.86 -11.32
C LEU A 226 0.72 -22.78 -12.36
N THR A 227 0.83 -22.31 -13.59
CA THR A 227 1.54 -23.01 -14.68
C THR A 227 2.57 -22.06 -15.26
N ARG A 228 3.83 -22.49 -15.38
CA ARG A 228 4.88 -21.73 -16.07
C ARG A 228 4.51 -21.60 -17.55
N VAL A 229 4.68 -20.40 -18.11
CA VAL A 229 4.40 -20.12 -19.51
C VAL A 229 5.54 -19.29 -20.10
N ASP A 230 5.77 -19.41 -21.40
CA ASP A 230 6.84 -18.67 -22.07
C ASP A 230 6.45 -17.21 -22.36
N ASP A 231 5.15 -16.94 -22.52
CA ASP A 231 4.62 -15.63 -22.85
C ASP A 231 3.24 -15.40 -22.22
N ALA A 232 2.94 -14.13 -21.94
CA ALA A 232 1.67 -13.68 -21.39
C ALA A 232 1.46 -12.20 -21.69
N ASP A 233 0.23 -11.86 -22.09
CA ASP A 233 -0.19 -10.48 -22.23
C ASP A 233 -0.32 -9.82 -20.85
N ASP A 234 0.29 -8.65 -20.69
CA ASP A 234 0.21 -7.76 -19.53
C ASP A 234 0.30 -8.48 -18.15
N PRO A 235 1.39 -9.20 -17.86
CA PRO A 235 1.50 -9.97 -16.63
C PRO A 235 1.68 -9.03 -15.43
N ARG A 236 0.90 -9.25 -14.38
CA ARG A 236 1.06 -8.54 -13.11
C ARG A 236 2.43 -8.85 -12.51
N ARG A 237 3.29 -7.84 -12.36
CA ARG A 237 4.58 -7.99 -11.67
C ARG A 237 4.34 -8.19 -10.18
N LEU A 238 4.96 -9.24 -9.63
CA LEU A 238 4.89 -9.60 -8.22
C LEU A 238 6.28 -9.65 -7.61
N ILE A 239 6.39 -9.07 -6.42
CA ILE A 239 7.56 -9.19 -5.55
C ILE A 239 7.24 -10.10 -4.34
N PRO A 240 8.25 -10.67 -3.67
CA PRO A 240 8.03 -11.55 -2.52
C PRO A 240 7.11 -10.95 -1.45
N GLU A 241 7.32 -9.67 -1.10
CA GLU A 241 6.55 -8.96 -0.07
C GLU A 241 5.04 -8.89 -0.38
N GLN A 242 4.64 -8.88 -1.66
CA GLN A 242 3.23 -8.96 -2.06
C GLN A 242 2.70 -10.40 -1.99
N ALA A 243 3.50 -11.36 -2.45
CA ALA A 243 3.13 -12.77 -2.46
C ALA A 243 2.97 -13.37 -1.05
N VAL A 244 3.62 -12.78 -0.03
CA VAL A 244 3.49 -13.24 1.36
C VAL A 244 2.06 -13.16 1.90
N TYR A 245 1.30 -12.14 1.49
CA TYR A 245 -0.05 -11.88 1.99
C TYR A 245 -1.12 -12.70 1.29
N ASP A 246 -0.80 -13.32 0.16
CA ASP A 246 -1.68 -14.23 -0.55
C ASP A 246 -1.25 -15.68 -0.30
N TYR A 247 -1.95 -16.35 0.61
CA TYR A 247 -1.63 -17.73 0.96
C TYR A 247 -1.60 -18.69 -0.24
N ARG A 248 -2.38 -18.41 -1.30
CA ARG A 248 -2.45 -19.25 -2.51
C ARG A 248 -1.14 -19.15 -3.29
N LEU A 249 -0.62 -17.93 -3.46
CA LEU A 249 0.68 -17.69 -4.08
C LEU A 249 1.81 -18.26 -3.23
N ARG A 250 1.76 -18.03 -1.92
CA ARG A 250 2.78 -18.54 -0.99
C ARG A 250 2.82 -20.07 -0.89
N ASN A 251 1.69 -20.74 -1.11
CA ASN A 251 1.61 -22.21 -1.17
C ASN A 251 1.83 -22.79 -2.58
N THR A 252 2.22 -21.97 -3.58
CA THR A 252 2.49 -22.44 -4.94
C THR A 252 3.86 -22.02 -5.47
N LEU A 253 4.22 -20.74 -5.37
CA LEU A 253 5.46 -20.17 -5.94
C LEU A 253 6.75 -20.90 -5.50
N PRO A 254 6.96 -21.26 -4.21
CA PRO A 254 8.20 -21.90 -3.78
C PRO A 254 8.49 -23.25 -4.46
N PHE A 255 7.46 -23.95 -4.94
CA PHE A 255 7.62 -25.29 -5.51
C PHE A 255 8.22 -25.29 -6.93
N PHE A 256 8.25 -24.13 -7.60
CA PHE A 256 8.89 -23.98 -8.91
C PHE A 256 10.42 -24.04 -8.85
N GLU A 257 11.03 -23.77 -7.68
CA GLU A 257 12.48 -23.88 -7.49
C GLU A 257 12.96 -25.34 -7.65
N SER A 258 12.07 -26.31 -7.46
CA SER A 258 12.34 -27.72 -7.70
C SER A 258 12.23 -28.16 -9.18
N GLY A 259 12.01 -27.21 -10.10
CA GLY A 259 11.86 -27.47 -11.52
C GLY A 259 10.50 -28.08 -11.88
N ALA A 260 9.43 -27.66 -11.22
CA ALA A 260 8.06 -27.98 -11.64
C ALA A 260 7.62 -27.03 -12.76
N ASP A 261 6.80 -27.51 -13.69
CA ASP A 261 6.15 -26.66 -14.71
C ASP A 261 4.75 -26.24 -14.27
N ARG A 262 4.14 -27.01 -13.36
CA ARG A 262 2.80 -26.73 -12.83
C ARG A 262 2.72 -27.05 -11.35
N VAL A 263 2.17 -26.12 -10.58
CA VAL A 263 1.89 -26.32 -9.16
C VAL A 263 0.42 -26.12 -8.92
N ARG A 264 -0.21 -27.10 -8.27
CA ARG A 264 -1.63 -27.08 -7.91
C ARG A 264 -1.76 -27.11 -6.39
N PHE A 265 -2.25 -26.02 -5.82
CA PHE A 265 -2.68 -25.99 -4.43
C PHE A 265 -4.15 -26.42 -4.34
N VAL A 266 -4.42 -27.50 -3.61
CA VAL A 266 -5.75 -28.12 -3.45
C VAL A 266 -6.20 -27.96 -2.01
N GLU A 267 -7.37 -27.39 -1.80
CA GLU A 267 -8.05 -27.34 -0.51
C GLU A 267 -9.56 -27.33 -0.70
N GLU A 268 -10.29 -27.44 0.42
CA GLU A 268 -11.71 -27.21 0.43
C GLU A 268 -11.99 -25.71 0.51
N ASN A 269 -12.65 -25.17 -0.51
CA ASN A 269 -12.87 -23.74 -0.68
C ASN A 269 -14.35 -23.38 -0.55
N THR A 270 -14.64 -22.27 0.12
CA THR A 270 -16.00 -21.75 0.34
C THR A 270 -16.29 -20.47 -0.44
N THR A 271 -15.33 -19.98 -1.24
CA THR A 271 -15.45 -18.71 -1.96
C THR A 271 -16.06 -18.93 -3.33
N TRP A 272 -16.92 -17.99 -3.77
CA TRP A 272 -17.41 -17.94 -5.15
C TRP A 272 -17.04 -16.59 -5.79
N PRO A 273 -16.38 -16.57 -6.97
CA PRO A 273 -15.80 -17.72 -7.68
C PRO A 273 -14.74 -18.44 -6.84
N VAL A 274 -14.38 -19.67 -7.21
CA VAL A 274 -13.42 -20.49 -6.46
C VAL A 274 -12.10 -19.74 -6.26
N PHE A 275 -11.62 -19.71 -5.00
CA PHE A 275 -10.47 -18.90 -4.57
C PHE A 275 -10.59 -17.39 -4.86
N GLY A 276 -11.77 -16.86 -5.25
CA GLY A 276 -11.92 -15.47 -5.68
C GLY A 276 -11.29 -15.16 -7.04
N VAL A 277 -11.04 -16.18 -7.89
CA VAL A 277 -10.50 -16.01 -9.25
C VAL A 277 -11.66 -16.08 -10.26
N ASN A 278 -12.02 -14.94 -10.85
CA ASN A 278 -13.08 -14.88 -11.88
C ASN A 278 -12.57 -15.38 -13.24
N ASP A 279 -11.48 -14.76 -13.71
CA ASP A 279 -10.85 -15.08 -14.99
C ASP A 279 -9.38 -15.48 -14.77
N PRO A 280 -8.82 -16.35 -15.62
CA PRO A 280 -7.38 -16.60 -15.64
C PRO A 280 -6.59 -15.30 -15.79
N TYR A 281 -5.51 -15.17 -15.03
CA TYR A 281 -4.62 -14.01 -15.11
C TYR A 281 -3.17 -14.47 -15.08
N SER A 282 -2.26 -13.59 -15.48
CA SER A 282 -0.84 -13.89 -15.53
C SER A 282 -0.06 -13.06 -14.51
N VAL A 283 0.99 -13.65 -13.96
CA VAL A 283 1.90 -12.97 -13.03
C VAL A 283 3.34 -13.18 -13.47
N ARG A 284 4.18 -12.17 -13.25
CA ARG A 284 5.63 -12.27 -13.37
C ARG A 284 6.25 -12.25 -11.98
N TYR A 285 6.98 -13.29 -11.62
CA TYR A 285 7.63 -13.42 -10.32
C TYR A 285 9.06 -13.89 -10.49
N ARG A 286 10.03 -13.13 -9.96
CA ARG A 286 11.48 -13.38 -10.10
C ARG A 286 11.90 -13.65 -11.56
N GLY A 287 11.37 -12.87 -12.50
CA GLY A 287 11.67 -12.97 -13.93
C GLY A 287 10.86 -14.02 -14.71
N GLU A 288 10.26 -14.99 -14.01
CA GLU A 288 9.49 -16.08 -14.62
C GLU A 288 8.01 -15.70 -14.78
N LEU A 289 7.35 -16.24 -15.80
CA LEU A 289 5.94 -16.01 -16.11
C LEU A 289 5.08 -17.20 -15.70
N TYR A 290 3.94 -16.90 -15.07
CA TYR A 290 3.00 -17.90 -14.62
C TYR A 290 1.58 -17.51 -15.00
N ARG A 291 0.83 -18.47 -15.52
CA ARG A 291 -0.63 -18.38 -15.66
C ARG A 291 -1.30 -18.93 -14.41
N VAL A 292 -2.19 -18.14 -13.83
CA VAL A 292 -3.03 -18.50 -12.70
C VAL A 292 -4.41 -18.90 -13.17
N THR A 293 -4.92 -20.02 -12.65
CA THR A 293 -6.31 -20.46 -12.83
C THR A 293 -6.86 -21.02 -11.52
N ALA A 294 -8.17 -21.06 -11.39
CA ALA A 294 -8.84 -21.78 -10.30
C ALA A 294 -9.95 -22.66 -10.87
N THR A 295 -10.16 -23.83 -10.28
CA THR A 295 -11.21 -24.76 -10.71
C THR A 295 -11.76 -25.55 -9.53
N GLU A 296 -13.07 -25.76 -9.51
CA GLU A 296 -13.70 -26.73 -8.62
C GLU A 296 -13.31 -28.14 -9.09
N LEU A 297 -12.85 -28.98 -8.18
CA LEU A 297 -12.57 -30.37 -8.47
C LEU A 297 -13.87 -31.14 -8.29
N GLY A 298 -14.38 -31.73 -9.37
CA GLY A 298 -15.50 -32.66 -9.26
C GLY A 298 -15.13 -33.78 -8.30
N THR A 299 -16.07 -34.19 -7.44
CA THR A 299 -15.93 -35.44 -6.70
C THR A 299 -15.85 -36.54 -7.75
N GLU A 300 -14.67 -37.09 -8.02
CA GLU A 300 -14.59 -38.34 -8.77
C GLU A 300 -15.42 -39.36 -8.00
N SER A 301 -16.64 -39.62 -8.47
CA SER A 301 -17.39 -40.77 -8.03
C SER A 301 -16.60 -41.97 -8.52
N GLU A 302 -15.85 -42.61 -7.62
CA GLU A 302 -15.35 -43.97 -7.82
C GLU A 302 -16.53 -44.83 -8.21
N THR A 303 -16.74 -44.98 -9.52
CA THR A 303 -17.73 -45.89 -10.06
C THR A 303 -17.05 -47.25 -10.08
N THR A 304 -16.89 -47.83 -8.89
CA THR A 304 -16.58 -49.25 -8.75
C THR A 304 -17.77 -50.02 -9.33
N THR A 305 -17.64 -50.43 -10.58
CA THR A 305 -18.58 -51.35 -11.22
C THR A 305 -18.12 -52.77 -10.87
N PRO A 306 -19.04 -53.67 -10.43
CA PRO A 306 -18.75 -54.93 -9.76
C PRO A 306 -18.07 -56.01 -10.62
#